data_AF-A0AAV7FQB2-F1
#
_entry.id   AF-A0AAV7FQB2-F1
#
_cell.length_a   1.000
_cell.length_b   1.000
_cell.length_c   1.000
_cell.angle_alpha   90.00
_cell.angle_beta   90.00
_cell.angle_gamma   90.00
#
_symmetry.space_group_name_H-M   'P 1'
#
loop_
_entity.id
_entity.type
_entity.pdbx_description
1 polymer ?
#
loop_
_entity_poly.entity_id
_entity_poly.type
_entity_poly.pdbx_seq_one_letter_code
_entity_poly.pdbx_strand_id
1 'polypeptide(L)'
;MPRRIPDYPDAYAGWNALSSFGSYISVVGIRRFFVVVTITSSSGNNKRCAPSPWAVEQNTTTPEWMVQSPPAFHTFGELPAIKETKSYVK
;
A
#
# COMPACT_ATOMS: atom_id res chain seq x y z
N MET A 1 -3.87 -7.91 -33.65
CA MET A 1 -2.52 -7.89 -33.07
C MET A 1 -2.27 -9.19 -32.29
N PRO A 2 -1.60 -10.20 -32.87
CA PRO A 2 -1.19 -11.38 -32.11
C PRO A 2 -0.17 -11.01 -31.03
N ARG A 3 -0.16 -11.76 -29.93
CA ARG A 3 0.68 -11.47 -28.75
C ARG A 3 2.14 -11.87 -29.01
N ARG A 4 3.08 -11.09 -28.48
CA ARG A 4 4.55 -11.35 -28.54
C ARG A 4 5.14 -11.31 -29.95
N ILE A 5 4.81 -10.28 -30.72
CA ILE A 5 5.43 -10.03 -32.04
C ILE A 5 6.30 -8.77 -31.93
N PRO A 6 7.53 -8.78 -32.46
CA PRO A 6 8.40 -7.60 -32.45
C PRO A 6 7.87 -6.48 -33.36
N ASP A 7 7.42 -6.81 -34.58
CA ASP A 7 6.94 -5.84 -35.57
C ASP A 7 5.46 -6.04 -35.90
N TYR A 8 4.74 -4.94 -36.06
CA TYR A 8 3.32 -4.93 -36.37
C TYR A 8 3.04 -4.34 -37.75
N PRO A 9 2.05 -4.88 -38.49
CA PRO A 9 1.56 -4.24 -39.72
C PRO A 9 1.11 -2.80 -39.48
N ASP A 10 1.23 -1.95 -40.52
CA ASP A 10 0.96 -0.49 -40.45
C ASP A 10 -0.40 -0.13 -39.85
N ALA A 11 -1.41 -0.98 -40.03
CA ALA A 11 -2.75 -0.80 -39.45
C ALA A 11 -2.75 -0.68 -37.91
N TYR A 12 -1.73 -1.17 -37.22
CA TYR A 12 -1.60 -1.12 -35.75
C TYR A 12 -0.60 -0.09 -35.25
N ALA A 13 0.11 0.62 -36.14
CA ALA A 13 1.17 1.55 -35.77
C ALA A 13 0.68 2.68 -34.83
N GLY A 14 -0.52 3.22 -35.08
CA GLY A 14 -1.09 4.31 -34.26
C GLY A 14 -1.32 3.92 -32.81
N TRP A 15 -1.92 2.75 -32.55
CA TRP A 15 -2.16 2.24 -31.20
C TRP A 15 -0.86 1.88 -30.48
N ASN A 16 0.14 1.38 -31.22
CA ASN A 16 1.47 1.11 -30.66
C ASN A 16 2.18 2.40 -30.25
N ALA A 17 2.08 3.46 -31.06
CA ALA A 17 2.64 4.77 -30.73
C ALA A 17 2.01 5.37 -29.47
N LEU A 18 0.68 5.34 -29.36
CA LEU A 18 -0.04 5.81 -28.17
C LEU A 18 0.33 4.98 -26.92
N SER A 19 0.40 3.66 -27.06
CA SER A 19 0.78 2.77 -25.95
C SER A 19 2.21 3.01 -25.50
N SER A 20 3.13 3.24 -26.44
CA SER A 20 4.51 3.60 -26.16
C SER A 20 4.60 4.93 -25.40
N PHE A 21 3.78 5.92 -25.77
CA PHE A 21 3.71 7.19 -25.05
C PHE A 21 3.28 7.01 -23.57
N GLY A 22 2.34 6.10 -23.31
CA GLY A 22 1.92 5.75 -21.94
C GLY A 22 3.07 5.27 -21.05
N SER A 23 4.06 4.57 -21.61
CA SER A 23 5.22 4.10 -20.85
C SER A 23 6.05 5.25 -20.26
N TYR A 24 6.20 6.38 -20.97
CA TYR A 24 6.89 7.55 -20.45
C TYR A 24 6.16 8.16 -19.25
N ILE A 25 4.82 8.16 -19.26
CA ILE A 25 4.01 8.62 -18.13
C ILE A 25 4.25 7.72 -16.91
N SER A 26 4.30 6.39 -17.11
CA SER A 26 4.62 5.44 -16.04
C SER A 26 6.01 5.67 -15.45
N VAL A 27 7.02 5.92 -16.29
CA VAL A 27 8.40 6.23 -15.83
C VAL A 27 8.42 7.51 -14.98
N VAL A 28 7.71 8.56 -15.40
CA VAL A 28 7.57 9.79 -14.60
C VAL A 28 6.87 9.52 -13.27
N GLY A 29 5.82 8.68 -13.27
CA GLY A 29 5.12 8.25 -12.05
C GLY A 29 6.03 7.50 -11.08
N ILE A 30 6.82 6.53 -11.56
CA ILE A 30 7.79 5.78 -10.75
C ILE A 30 8.86 6.70 -10.18
N ARG A 31 9.38 7.64 -10.98
CA ARG A 31 10.32 8.65 -10.49
C ARG A 31 9.73 9.45 -9.34
N ARG A 32 8.47 9.88 -9.45
CA ARG A 32 7.80 10.63 -8.38
C ARG A 32 7.55 9.78 -7.15
N PHE A 33 7.20 8.50 -7.31
CA PHE A 33 7.09 7.55 -6.21
C PHE A 33 8.40 7.47 -5.40
N PHE A 34 9.55 7.31 -6.06
CA PHE A 34 10.83 7.28 -5.35
C PHE A 34 11.15 8.60 -4.63
N VAL A 35 10.79 9.75 -5.20
CA VAL A 35 10.92 11.04 -4.49
C VAL A 35 10.07 11.07 -3.21
N VAL A 36 8.85 10.52 -3.24
CA VAL A 36 8.01 10.44 -2.03
C VAL A 36 8.65 9.49 -1.01
N VAL A 37 9.13 8.33 -1.42
CA VAL A 37 9.79 7.36 -0.54
C VAL A 37 11.03 7.97 0.14
N THR A 38 11.87 8.68 -0.62
CA THR A 38 13.09 9.30 -0.05
C THR A 38 12.76 10.43 0.91
N ILE A 39 11.79 11.29 0.57
CA ILE A 39 11.34 12.34 1.48
C ILE A 39 10.74 11.73 2.74
N THR A 40 9.85 10.74 2.65
CA THR A 40 9.23 10.12 3.83
C THR A 40 10.25 9.43 4.73
N SER A 41 11.26 8.77 4.15
CA SER A 41 12.30 8.08 4.93
C SER A 41 13.34 9.04 5.54
N SER A 42 13.63 10.15 4.87
CA SER A 42 14.64 11.14 5.31
C SER A 42 14.05 12.34 6.04
N SER A 43 12.72 12.47 6.12
CA SER A 43 12.05 13.57 6.81
C SER A 43 12.33 13.44 8.31
N GLY A 44 13.37 14.14 8.78
CA GLY A 44 13.88 14.14 10.15
C GLY A 44 12.95 14.74 11.19
N ASN A 45 11.64 14.77 10.92
CA ASN A 45 10.65 15.24 11.87
C ASN A 45 10.43 14.27 13.02
N ASN A 46 10.88 13.01 12.94
CA ASN A 46 10.83 11.99 14.01
C ASN A 46 9.48 11.85 14.75
N LYS A 47 8.40 12.41 14.19
CA LYS A 47 7.05 12.33 14.74
C LYS A 47 6.57 10.92 14.46
N ARG A 48 6.49 10.11 15.52
CA ARG A 48 5.86 8.80 15.43
C ARG A 48 4.42 8.98 14.94
N CYS A 49 4.03 8.18 13.96
CA CYS A 49 2.63 8.13 13.57
C CYS A 49 1.78 7.65 14.75
N ALA A 50 0.55 8.14 14.85
CA ALA A 50 -0.40 7.60 15.80
C ALA A 50 -0.57 6.07 15.56
N PRO A 51 -0.89 5.28 16.60
CA PRO A 51 -1.17 3.84 16.48
C PRO A 51 -2.15 3.52 15.35
N SER A 52 -3.19 4.34 15.20
CA SER A 52 -4.08 4.30 14.05
C SER A 52 -4.05 5.62 13.28
N PRO A 53 -3.23 5.73 12.22
CA PRO A 53 -3.20 6.92 11.37
C PRO A 53 -4.38 6.98 10.40
N TRP A 54 -5.12 5.87 10.24
CA TRP A 54 -6.23 5.72 9.30
C TRP A 54 -7.60 5.67 9.98
N ALA A 55 -7.69 5.32 11.27
CA ALA A 55 -8.98 5.28 11.93
C ALA A 55 -9.47 6.69 12.23
N VAL A 56 -10.71 6.95 11.82
CA VAL A 56 -11.47 8.15 12.16
C VAL A 56 -11.90 8.12 13.64
N GLU A 57 -11.95 6.93 14.24
CA GLU A 57 -12.35 6.71 15.64
C GLU A 57 -11.31 5.88 16.42
N GLN A 58 -11.42 5.90 17.76
CA GLN A 58 -10.53 5.16 18.66
C GLN A 58 -10.64 3.64 18.52
N ASN A 59 -11.74 3.14 17.94
CA ASN A 59 -11.99 1.71 17.75
C ASN A 59 -11.53 1.26 16.35
N THR A 60 -10.49 0.44 16.32
CA THR A 60 -9.94 -0.10 15.08
C THR A 60 -10.67 -1.37 14.68
N THR A 61 -11.03 -1.51 13.41
CA THR A 61 -11.68 -2.71 12.87
C THR A 61 -10.77 -3.94 12.93
N THR A 62 -9.46 -3.73 12.81
CA THR A 62 -8.46 -4.78 12.71
C THR A 62 -7.38 -4.59 13.78
N PRO A 63 -6.80 -5.69 14.32
CA PRO A 63 -5.96 -5.64 15.50
C PRO A 63 -4.58 -4.99 15.28
N GLU A 64 -4.10 -4.87 14.04
CA GLU A 64 -2.79 -4.27 13.73
C GLU A 64 -2.71 -2.77 14.04
N TRP A 65 -3.85 -2.07 14.12
CA TRP A 65 -3.89 -0.65 14.44
C TRP A 65 -4.09 -0.37 15.94
N MET A 66 -4.18 -1.42 16.77
CA MET A 66 -4.18 -1.29 18.24
C MET A 66 -2.77 -1.07 18.81
N VAL A 67 -1.72 -1.33 18.02
CA VAL A 67 -0.32 -1.23 18.46
C VAL A 67 0.34 0.05 17.96
N GLN A 68 1.46 0.42 18.59
CA GLN A 68 2.22 1.61 18.22
C GLN A 68 2.90 1.46 16.86
N SER A 69 3.21 2.59 16.22
CA SER A 69 4.02 2.64 14.99
C SER A 69 5.36 3.35 15.24
N PRO A 70 6.52 2.69 15.09
CA PRO A 70 6.69 1.27 14.77
C PRO A 70 6.30 0.34 15.94
N PRO A 71 5.89 -0.90 15.66
CA PRO A 71 5.55 -1.85 16.71
C PRO A 71 6.79 -2.27 17.50
N ALA A 72 6.58 -2.66 18.77
CA ALA A 72 7.62 -3.26 19.58
C ALA A 72 8.02 -4.65 19.04
N PHE A 73 9.21 -5.13 19.42
CA PHE A 73 9.74 -6.44 19.00
C PHE A 73 8.78 -7.59 19.36
N HIS A 74 8.22 -7.55 20.58
CA HIS A 74 7.06 -8.34 20.95
C HIS A 74 5.83 -7.46 20.79
N THR A 75 5.10 -7.69 19.69
CA THR A 75 4.02 -6.80 19.23
C THR A 75 2.89 -6.65 20.26
N PHE A 76 2.56 -7.74 20.96
CA PHE A 76 1.62 -7.73 22.07
C PHE A 76 2.31 -8.25 23.32
N GLY A 77 2.27 -7.47 24.41
CA GLY A 77 2.70 -7.94 25.73
C GLY A 77 1.73 -8.98 26.30
N GLU A 78 0.44 -8.79 26.04
CA GLU A 78 -0.64 -9.71 26.39
C GLU A 78 -1.57 -9.87 25.18
N LEU A 79 -2.08 -11.09 24.98
CA LEU A 79 -2.96 -11.39 23.84
C LEU A 79 -4.32 -10.70 24.01
N PRO A 80 -4.89 -10.11 22.94
CA PRO A 80 -6.23 -9.53 23.01
C PRO A 80 -7.27 -10.61 23.25
N ALA A 81 -8.21 -10.35 24.15
CA ALA A 81 -9.32 -11.24 24.44
C ALA A 81 -10.50 -10.96 23.51
N ILE A 82 -11.16 -12.03 23.06
CA ILE A 82 -12.43 -11.94 22.31
C ILE A 82 -13.54 -12.39 23.25
N LYS A 83 -14.60 -11.58 23.35
CA LYS A 83 -15.80 -11.98 24.09
C LYS A 83 -16.59 -13.00 23.30
N GLU A 84 -16.65 -14.23 23.78
CA GLU A 84 -17.51 -15.27 23.20
C GLU A 84 -19.00 -14.91 23.41
N THR A 85 -19.83 -15.28 22.43
CA THR A 85 -21.29 -15.20 22.53
C THR A 85 -21.86 -16.40 23.30
N LYS A 86 -23.19 -16.41 23.56
CA LYS A 86 -23.86 -17.46 24.35
C LYS A 86 -23.41 -18.86 23.93
N SER A 87 -22.80 -19.58 24.87
CA SER A 87 -22.45 -20.98 24.69
C SER A 87 -23.71 -21.82 24.82
N TYR A 88 -24.21 -22.33 23.69
CA TYR A 88 -25.29 -23.32 23.70
C TYR A 88 -24.67 -24.67 24.02
N VAL A 89 -24.58 -24.99 25.31
CA VAL A 89 -24.23 -26.34 25.77
C VAL A 89 -25.44 -27.25 25.49
N LYS A 90 -25.21 -28.33 24.75
CA LYS A 90 -26.19 -29.40 24.52
C LYS A 90 -26.38 -30.25 25.77
#